data_AF-A0A7W0DI24-F1
#
_entry.id   AF-A0A7W0DI24-F1
#
_cell.length_a   1.000
_cell.length_b   1.000
_cell.length_c   1.000
_cell.angle_alpha   90.00
_cell.angle_beta   90.00
_cell.angle_gamma   90.00
#
_symmetry.space_group_name_H-M   'P 1'
#
loop_
_entity.id
_entity.type
_entity.pdbx_description
1 polymer ?
#
loop_
_entity_poly.entity_id
_entity_poly.type
_entity_poly.pdbx_seq_one_letter_code
_entity_poly.pdbx_strand_id
1 'polypeptide(L)'
;MDVELDDQRIPALHAQGTQTVLIGLPDDPRQLSWSTTTSPPSGALCADHLADLDHQDVGFIRYGSGVYERQAGYAARALSGFREHAEQRGLRFLHRPCEGSYESTAWTPL
;
A
#
# COMPACT_ATOMS: atom_id res chain seq x y z
N MET A 1 -7.78 3.86 -10.91
CA MET A 1 -6.56 4.33 -11.60
C MET A 1 -5.76 5.03 -10.52
N ASP A 2 -4.89 4.28 -9.86
CA ASP A 2 -4.13 4.72 -8.69
C ASP A 2 -2.80 5.32 -9.13
N VAL A 3 -2.16 6.15 -8.30
CA VAL A 3 -0.76 6.56 -8.54
C VAL A 3 0.16 5.41 -8.14
N GLU A 4 0.96 4.95 -9.08
CA GLU A 4 1.99 3.94 -8.88
C GLU A 4 3.26 4.59 -8.31
N LEU A 5 4.17 3.80 -7.73
CA LEU A 5 5.46 4.34 -7.27
C LEU A 5 6.25 4.92 -8.44
N ASP A 6 6.41 4.14 -9.51
CA ASP A 6 7.03 4.55 -10.78
C ASP A 6 5.97 4.73 -11.87
N ASP A 7 5.22 5.82 -11.75
CA ASP A 7 4.07 6.07 -12.62
C ASP A 7 4.50 6.68 -13.97
N GLN A 8 4.45 5.87 -15.03
CA GLN A 8 4.85 6.28 -16.39
C GLN A 8 4.04 7.45 -16.95
N ARG A 9 2.90 7.80 -16.34
CA ARG A 9 2.10 8.96 -16.76
C ARG A 9 2.70 10.28 -16.30
N ILE A 10 3.52 10.29 -15.26
CA ILE A 10 4.10 11.51 -14.68
C ILE A 10 5.01 12.25 -15.67
N PRO A 11 5.97 11.60 -16.36
CA PRO A 11 6.78 12.28 -17.38
C PRO A 11 5.95 12.89 -18.52
N ALA A 12 4.86 12.22 -18.93
CA ALA A 12 3.98 12.73 -19.97
C ALA A 12 3.19 13.97 -19.53
N LEU A 13 2.66 13.97 -18.29
CA LEU A 13 1.98 15.12 -17.69
C LEU A 13 2.92 16.32 -17.58
N HIS A 14 4.17 16.07 -17.19
CA HIS A 14 5.20 17.11 -17.11
C HIS A 14 5.50 17.71 -18.50
N ALA A 15 5.69 16.85 -19.52
CA ALA A 15 5.99 17.30 -20.89
C ALA A 15 4.87 18.14 -21.52
N GLN A 16 3.61 17.90 -21.13
CA GLN A 16 2.45 18.64 -21.62
C GLN A 16 2.31 20.03 -20.99
N GLY A 17 2.96 20.31 -19.85
CA GLY A 17 2.83 21.59 -19.13
C GLY A 17 1.43 21.86 -18.58
N THR A 18 0.57 20.84 -18.52
CA THR A 18 -0.80 20.96 -18.02
C THR A 18 -0.81 21.04 -16.49
N GLN A 19 -1.55 21.99 -15.93
CA GLN A 19 -1.75 22.07 -14.49
C GLN A 19 -2.48 20.82 -13.99
N THR A 20 -1.76 19.98 -13.25
CA THR A 20 -2.25 18.66 -12.82
C THR A 20 -2.09 18.52 -11.32
N VAL A 21 -3.08 17.91 -10.66
CA VAL A 21 -3.00 17.46 -9.27
C VAL A 21 -3.16 15.96 -9.21
N LEU A 22 -2.19 15.28 -8.59
CA LEU A 22 -2.24 13.85 -8.34
C LEU A 22 -3.07 13.55 -7.08
N ILE A 23 -3.90 12.51 -7.15
CA ILE A 23 -4.56 11.92 -5.98
C ILE A 23 -3.80 10.64 -5.64
N GLY A 24 -2.90 10.74 -4.67
CA GLY A 24 -1.88 9.73 -4.35
C GLY A 24 -0.46 10.30 -4.45
N LEU A 25 0.45 9.75 -3.65
CA LEU A 25 1.85 10.16 -3.60
C LEU A 25 2.68 9.28 -4.56
N PRO A 26 3.29 9.81 -5.62
CA PRO A 26 4.28 9.08 -6.43
C PRO A 26 5.59 8.89 -5.66
N ASP A 27 6.54 8.13 -6.20
CA ASP A 27 7.86 8.00 -5.56
C ASP A 27 8.67 9.29 -5.64
N ASP A 28 8.62 9.98 -6.78
CA ASP A 28 9.17 11.32 -6.97
C ASP A 28 8.05 12.37 -7.04
N PRO A 29 7.75 13.10 -5.96
CA PRO A 29 6.73 14.14 -5.96
C PRO A 29 7.21 15.48 -6.53
N ARG A 30 8.46 15.58 -6.98
CA ARG A 30 8.99 16.85 -7.49
C ARG A 30 8.20 17.24 -8.75
N GLN A 31 7.82 18.52 -8.82
CA GLN A 31 7.21 19.17 -9.99
C GLN A 31 5.70 18.94 -10.24
N LEU A 32 5.00 18.16 -9.41
CA LEU A 32 3.54 18.05 -9.48
C LEU A 32 2.90 18.28 -8.10
N SER A 33 1.78 18.99 -8.08
CA SER A 33 0.94 19.08 -6.90
C SER A 33 0.30 17.72 -6.63
N TRP A 34 0.24 17.30 -5.38
CA TRP A 34 -0.35 16.02 -4.98
C TRP A 34 -1.17 16.18 -3.70
N SER A 35 -2.16 15.31 -3.56
CA SER A 35 -3.01 15.23 -2.36
C SER A 35 -3.31 13.77 -2.04
N THR A 36 -3.58 13.47 -0.78
CA THR A 36 -4.04 12.15 -0.33
C THR A 36 -5.26 12.32 0.55
N THR A 37 -6.32 11.56 0.28
CA THR A 37 -7.53 11.50 1.14
C THR A 37 -7.35 10.53 2.30
N THR A 38 -6.33 9.68 2.26
CA THR A 38 -5.99 8.76 3.35
C THR A 38 -4.83 9.33 4.15
N SER A 39 -4.94 9.30 5.49
CA SER A 39 -3.77 9.32 6.38
C SER A 39 -2.78 8.27 5.85
N PRO A 40 -1.45 8.50 5.86
CA PRO A 40 -0.49 7.53 5.35
C PRO A 40 -0.88 6.17 5.94
N PRO A 41 -1.16 5.15 5.11
CA PRO A 41 -1.64 3.89 5.61
C PRO A 41 -0.46 3.28 6.38
N SER A 42 -0.40 3.56 7.67
CA SER A 42 0.77 3.28 8.46
C SER A 42 0.64 1.83 8.88
N GLY A 43 1.00 0.94 7.96
CA GLY A 43 1.24 -0.44 8.28
C GLY A 43 2.21 -0.55 9.47
N ALA A 44 3.15 0.39 9.58
CA ALA A 44 3.99 0.58 10.75
C ALA A 44 3.19 0.74 12.04
N LEU A 45 2.26 1.71 12.12
CA LEU A 45 1.40 1.89 13.30
C LEU A 45 0.55 0.65 13.60
N CYS A 46 0.07 -0.06 12.58
CA CYS A 46 -0.65 -1.32 12.79
C CYS A 46 0.26 -2.40 13.39
N ALA A 47 1.49 -2.56 12.89
CA ALA A 47 2.45 -3.51 13.42
C ALA A 47 2.84 -3.17 14.86
N ASP A 48 3.16 -1.90 15.14
CA ASP A 48 3.49 -1.42 16.48
C ASP A 48 2.34 -1.69 17.44
N HIS A 49 1.12 -1.32 17.06
CA HIS A 49 -0.06 -1.53 17.88
C HIS A 49 -0.32 -3.00 18.20
N LEU A 50 -0.17 -3.90 17.21
CA LEU A 50 -0.35 -5.33 17.44
C LEU A 50 0.76 -5.91 18.33
N ALA A 51 2.00 -5.45 18.16
CA ALA A 51 3.10 -5.84 19.05
C ALA A 51 2.87 -5.35 20.49
N ASP A 52 2.36 -4.12 20.66
CA ASP A 52 2.03 -3.56 21.99
C ASP A 52 0.91 -4.32 22.70
N LEU A 53 0.11 -5.09 21.95
CA LEU A 53 -0.91 -6.00 22.46
C LEU A 53 -0.41 -7.45 22.61
N ASP A 54 0.90 -7.67 22.55
CA ASP A 54 1.56 -8.99 22.66
C ASP A 54 1.17 -10.00 21.57
N HIS A 55 0.67 -9.55 20.41
CA HIS A 55 0.51 -10.44 19.26
C HIS A 55 1.89 -10.88 18.73
N GLN A 56 1.96 -12.10 18.19
CA GLN A 56 3.19 -12.66 17.62
C GLN A 56 3.05 -13.11 16.17
N ASP A 57 1.85 -13.54 15.77
CA ASP A 57 1.51 -14.00 14.43
C ASP A 57 0.43 -13.10 13.84
N VAL A 58 0.71 -12.46 12.72
CA VAL A 58 -0.23 -11.53 12.08
C VAL A 58 -0.47 -11.90 10.61
N GLY A 59 -1.73 -12.08 10.24
CA GLY A 59 -2.15 -12.12 8.84
C GLY A 59 -2.38 -10.70 8.33
N PHE A 60 -1.62 -10.28 7.32
CA PHE A 60 -1.83 -9.03 6.62
C PHE A 60 -2.62 -9.29 5.33
N ILE A 61 -3.93 -9.04 5.36
CA ILE A 61 -4.83 -9.33 4.24
C ILE A 61 -5.33 -8.02 3.64
N ARG A 62 -4.94 -7.72 2.40
CA ARG A 62 -5.39 -6.51 1.68
C ARG A 62 -5.19 -6.66 0.18
N TYR A 63 -6.07 -6.04 -0.60
CA TYR A 63 -6.02 -5.81 -2.06
C TYR A 63 -5.66 -7.02 -2.95
N GLY A 64 -6.14 -7.01 -4.19
CA GLY A 64 -5.79 -8.03 -5.18
C GLY A 64 -4.30 -8.04 -5.56
N SER A 65 -3.82 -9.14 -6.15
CA SER A 65 -2.38 -9.27 -6.50
C SER A 65 -1.95 -8.19 -7.49
N GLY A 66 -2.81 -7.87 -8.45
CA GLY A 66 -2.58 -6.83 -9.46
C GLY A 66 -2.34 -5.43 -8.87
N VAL A 67 -2.73 -5.17 -7.61
CA VAL A 67 -2.43 -3.90 -6.91
C VAL A 67 -0.98 -3.80 -6.50
N TYR A 68 -0.41 -4.92 -6.06
CA TYR A 68 1.00 -4.99 -5.66
C TYR A 68 1.92 -5.18 -6.86
N GLU A 69 1.49 -5.93 -7.88
CA GLU A 69 2.25 -6.11 -9.12
C GLU A 69 2.55 -4.77 -9.82
N ARG A 70 1.57 -3.88 -9.88
CA ARG A 70 1.74 -2.52 -10.43
C ARG A 70 2.34 -1.51 -9.46
N GLN A 71 2.74 -1.94 -8.26
CA GLN A 71 3.30 -1.06 -7.23
C GLN A 71 2.43 0.18 -6.92
N ALA A 72 1.12 -0.02 -6.72
CA ALA A 72 0.24 1.08 -6.33
C ALA A 72 0.70 1.69 -5.00
N GLY A 73 0.99 3.00 -5.00
CA GLY A 73 1.80 3.63 -3.95
C GLY A 73 1.22 3.52 -2.54
N TYR A 74 -0.11 3.56 -2.39
CA TYR A 74 -0.77 3.39 -1.09
C TYR A 74 -0.63 1.97 -0.54
N ALA A 75 -0.72 0.95 -1.40
CA ALA A 75 -0.67 -0.45 -1.01
C ALA A 75 0.77 -0.87 -0.69
N ALA A 76 1.69 -0.50 -1.58
CA ALA A 76 3.12 -0.79 -1.47
C ALA A 76 3.71 -0.17 -0.19
N ARG A 77 3.48 1.12 0.06
CA ARG A 77 4.03 1.80 1.25
C ARG A 77 3.52 1.23 2.56
N ALA A 78 2.24 0.90 2.62
CA ALA A 78 1.68 0.32 3.82
C ALA A 78 2.15 -1.11 4.08
N LEU A 79 2.34 -1.92 3.03
CA LEU A 79 2.93 -3.25 3.19
C LEU A 79 4.40 -3.13 3.65
N SER A 80 5.16 -2.21 3.05
CA SER A 80 6.56 -1.97 3.40
C SER A 80 6.69 -1.52 4.86
N GLY A 81 5.92 -0.52 5.28
CA GLY A 81 5.94 -0.02 6.66
C GLY A 81 5.48 -1.07 7.68
N PHE A 82 4.49 -1.89 7.33
CA PHE A 82 4.10 -3.03 8.18
C PHE A 82 5.25 -4.02 8.32
N ARG A 83 5.87 -4.44 7.21
CA ARG A 83 6.98 -5.40 7.20
C ARG A 83 8.15 -4.90 8.06
N GLU A 84 8.58 -3.67 7.83
CA GLU A 84 9.71 -3.08 8.54
C GLU A 84 9.48 -3.05 10.05
N HIS A 85 8.33 -2.57 10.50
CA HIS A 85 8.02 -2.52 11.93
C HIS A 85 7.76 -3.91 12.51
N ALA A 86 7.12 -4.82 11.77
CA ALA A 86 6.97 -6.21 12.19
C ALA A 86 8.34 -6.85 12.46
N GLU A 87 9.31 -6.66 11.57
CA GLU A 87 10.69 -7.14 11.75
C GLU A 87 11.36 -6.50 12.98
N GLN A 88 11.23 -5.19 13.16
CA GLN A 88 11.80 -4.47 14.32
C GLN A 88 11.18 -4.90 15.66
N ARG A 89 9.90 -5.26 15.65
CA ARG A 89 9.15 -5.67 16.85
C ARG A 89 9.16 -7.19 17.07
N GLY A 90 9.76 -7.96 16.17
CA GLY A 90 9.81 -9.43 16.26
C GLY A 90 8.50 -10.14 15.94
N LEU A 91 7.58 -9.49 15.22
CA LEU A 91 6.34 -10.10 14.75
C LEU A 91 6.60 -11.03 13.55
N ARG A 92 5.99 -12.22 13.59
CA ARG A 92 5.85 -13.06 12.41
C ARG A 92 4.62 -12.62 11.65
N PHE A 93 4.73 -12.48 10.32
CA PHE A 93 3.58 -12.12 9.53
C PHE A 93 3.52 -12.82 8.18
N LEU A 94 2.30 -12.95 7.68
CA LEU A 94 2.00 -13.45 6.35
C LEU A 94 1.20 -12.39 5.59
N HIS A 95 1.75 -11.90 4.47
CA HIS A 95 0.96 -11.10 3.53
C HIS A 95 0.16 -12.02 2.61
N ARG A 96 -1.17 -11.83 2.59
CA ARG A 96 -2.06 -12.47 1.63
C ARG A 96 -2.80 -11.42 0.81
N PRO A 97 -2.49 -11.30 -0.50
CA PRO A 97 -3.37 -10.62 -1.43
C PRO A 97 -4.76 -11.26 -1.41
N CYS A 98 -5.79 -10.44 -1.52
CA CYS A 98 -7.18 -10.85 -1.51
C CYS A 98 -7.96 -9.96 -2.49
N GLU A 99 -8.54 -10.59 -3.50
CA GLU A 99 -9.37 -9.90 -4.48
C GLU A 99 -10.65 -9.37 -3.83
N GLY A 100 -11.16 -8.26 -4.34
CA GLY A 100 -12.46 -7.70 -3.92
C GLY A 100 -13.66 -8.49 -4.44
N SER A 101 -13.49 -9.79 -4.73
CA SER A 101 -14.56 -10.67 -5.17
C SER A 101 -15.10 -11.47 -3.99
N TYR A 102 -16.38 -11.85 -4.09
CA TYR A 102 -17.02 -12.73 -3.11
C TYR A 102 -16.23 -14.04 -2.96
N GLU A 103 -15.79 -14.65 -4.07
CA GLU A 103 -15.03 -15.90 -4.07
C GLU A 103 -13.71 -15.79 -3.31
N SER A 104 -13.04 -14.64 -3.37
CA SER A 104 -11.76 -14.43 -2.68
C SER A 104 -11.92 -14.20 -1.17
N THR A 105 -13.12 -13.83 -0.70
CA THR A 105 -13.42 -13.67 0.73
C THR A 105 -14.21 -14.83 1.31
N ALA A 106 -14.90 -15.60 0.47
CA ALA A 106 -15.64 -16.79 0.87
C ALA A 106 -14.65 -17.90 1.22
N TRP A 107 -14.61 -18.26 2.51
CA TRP A 107 -13.87 -19.43 2.97
C TRP A 107 -14.37 -20.67 2.22
N THR A 108 -13.48 -21.30 1.45
CA THR A 108 -13.72 -22.65 0.91
C THR A 108 -13.05 -23.64 1.87
N PRO A 109 -13.82 -24.49 2.58
CA PRO A 109 -13.22 -25.60 3.33
C PRO A 109 -12.55 -26.55 2.33
N LEU A 110 -11.33 -27.00 2.65
CA LEU A 110 -10.70 -28.16 2.00
C LEU A 110 -11.36 -29.45 2.48
#